data_AF-A0A246Q2Z9-F1
#
_entry.id   AF-A0A246Q2Z9-F1
#
_cell.length_a   1.000
_cell.length_b   1.000
_cell.length_c   1.000
_cell.angle_alpha   90.00
_cell.angle_beta   90.00
_cell.angle_gamma   90.00
#
_symmetry.space_group_name_H-M   'P 1'
#
loop_
_entity.id
_entity.type
_entity.pdbx_description
1 polymer ?
#
loop_
_entity_poly.entity_id
_entity_poly.type
_entity_poly.pdbx_seq_one_letter_code
_entity_poly.pdbx_strand_id
1 'polypeptide(L)'
;MVCPYIDSSSSVPEGAAPCADASPSSASAGGPATPPAQQGGRGVFTTTDSPCVAVCSTLYDDICRGCGRTAMEVAEWVFLSPEEKQVIWTRIRAEGYPRRKG
;
A
#
# COMPACT_ATOMS: atom_id res chain seq x y z
N MET A 1 36.91 -21.65 -1.10
CA MET A 1 35.74 -21.07 -0.41
C MET A 1 34.72 -20.77 -1.50
N VAL A 2 33.65 -21.56 -1.52
CA VAL A 2 32.79 -21.78 -2.67
C VAL A 2 31.76 -20.66 -2.78
N CYS A 3 31.49 -20.18 -4.00
CA CYS A 3 30.17 -19.66 -4.36
C CYS A 3 29.42 -20.85 -4.98
N PRO A 4 28.35 -21.37 -4.35
CA PRO A 4 27.58 -22.48 -4.89
C PRO A 4 26.63 -21.94 -5.96
N TYR A 5 27.05 -21.95 -7.21
CA TYR A 5 26.16 -21.77 -8.35
C TYR A 5 25.40 -23.08 -8.55
N ILE A 6 24.23 -23.17 -7.94
CA ILE A 6 23.32 -24.30 -8.12
C ILE A 6 22.84 -24.27 -9.57
N ASP A 7 23.22 -25.32 -10.27
CA ASP A 7 22.78 -25.74 -11.59
C ASP A 7 21.26 -25.90 -11.61
N SER A 8 20.56 -24.95 -12.23
CA SER A 8 19.15 -25.06 -12.57
C SER A 8 18.98 -26.01 -13.76
N SER A 9 19.27 -27.29 -13.52
CA SER A 9 18.63 -28.38 -14.26
C SER A 9 17.14 -28.39 -13.90
N SER A 10 16.34 -27.65 -14.66
CA SER A 10 14.89 -27.84 -14.74
C SER A 10 14.51 -27.97 -16.20
N SER A 11 14.47 -29.23 -16.63
CA SER A 11 13.87 -29.68 -17.87
C SER A 11 12.45 -29.14 -17.99
N VAL A 12 12.22 -28.25 -18.96
CA VAL A 12 10.92 -28.06 -19.58
C VAL A 12 10.85 -29.05 -20.75
N PRO A 13 9.94 -30.04 -20.75
CA PRO A 13 9.80 -30.90 -21.90
C PRO A 13 9.14 -30.16 -23.07
N GLU A 14 9.68 -30.48 -24.24
CA GLU A 14 9.25 -30.14 -25.59
C GLU A 14 7.73 -30.25 -25.80
N GLY A 15 7.17 -29.23 -26.43
CA GLY A 15 5.77 -29.20 -26.85
C GLY A 15 5.42 -27.98 -27.68
N ALA A 16 6.35 -27.47 -28.48
CA ALA A 16 6.09 -26.40 -29.43
C ALA A 16 5.45 -26.99 -30.71
N ALA A 17 4.12 -26.96 -30.78
CA ALA A 17 3.41 -27.11 -32.05
C ALA A 17 3.39 -25.74 -32.78
N PRO A 18 3.69 -25.70 -34.09
CA PRO A 18 3.96 -24.45 -34.81
C PRO A 18 2.71 -23.64 -35.17
N CYS A 19 2.98 -22.35 -35.39
CA CYS A 19 2.09 -21.33 -35.95
C CYS A 19 1.36 -21.80 -37.22
N ALA A 20 0.03 -21.79 -37.18
CA ALA A 20 -0.79 -21.83 -38.38
C ALA A 20 -1.90 -20.79 -38.26
N ASP A 21 -1.77 -19.74 -39.08
CA ASP A 21 -2.77 -18.72 -39.36
C ASP A 21 -4.04 -19.34 -39.94
N ALA A 22 -5.16 -19.13 -39.26
CA ALA A 22 -6.49 -19.26 -39.86
C ALA A 22 -7.46 -18.31 -39.18
N SER A 23 -7.48 -17.07 -39.67
CA SER A 23 -8.53 -16.11 -39.41
C SER A 23 -9.77 -16.48 -40.24
N PRO A 24 -10.97 -16.51 -39.63
CA PRO A 24 -12.11 -15.97 -40.33
C PRO A 24 -12.78 -14.85 -39.50
N SER A 25 -12.67 -13.63 -40.03
CA SER A 25 -13.57 -12.52 -39.76
C SER A 25 -15.01 -12.92 -40.08
N SER A 26 -15.95 -12.70 -39.15
CA SER A 26 -17.09 -11.80 -39.42
C SER A 26 -18.08 -11.67 -38.25
N ALA A 27 -18.29 -10.41 -37.89
CA ALA A 27 -19.48 -9.79 -37.31
C ALA A 27 -19.85 -10.09 -35.83
N SER A 28 -19.80 -9.03 -35.02
CA SER A 28 -21.02 -8.41 -34.49
C SER A 28 -20.73 -7.00 -33.98
N ALA A 29 -21.47 -6.03 -34.52
CA ALA A 29 -21.41 -4.62 -34.19
C ALA A 29 -22.04 -4.33 -32.81
N GLY A 30 -21.38 -3.47 -32.05
CA GLY A 30 -21.90 -2.77 -30.87
C GLY A 30 -20.95 -1.62 -30.53
N GLY A 31 -21.45 -0.38 -30.57
CA GLY A 31 -20.65 0.85 -30.54
C GLY A 31 -19.90 1.15 -29.24
N PRO A 32 -19.18 2.29 -29.18
CA PRO A 32 -18.24 2.59 -28.12
C PRO A 32 -19.00 3.06 -26.89
N ALA A 33 -19.13 2.17 -25.91
CA ALA A 33 -19.25 2.59 -24.52
C ALA A 33 -18.02 2.05 -23.81
N THR A 34 -16.89 2.71 -24.05
CA THR A 34 -15.83 2.80 -23.03
C THR A 34 -16.54 3.21 -21.75
N PRO A 35 -16.67 2.37 -20.70
CA PRO A 35 -16.86 2.95 -19.39
C PRO A 35 -15.63 3.85 -19.20
N PRO A 36 -15.80 5.15 -18.93
CA PRO A 36 -14.68 6.04 -18.77
C PRO A 36 -13.76 5.39 -17.75
N ALA A 37 -12.48 5.33 -18.10
CA ALA A 37 -11.41 5.05 -17.17
C ALA A 37 -11.78 5.74 -15.86
N GLN A 38 -12.14 4.95 -14.84
CA GLN A 38 -12.32 5.51 -13.51
C GLN A 38 -10.93 5.86 -13.03
N GLN A 39 -10.53 7.05 -13.47
CA GLN A 39 -9.46 7.88 -12.97
C GLN A 39 -9.78 8.10 -11.49
N GLY A 40 -9.42 7.12 -10.67
CA GLY A 40 -9.12 7.37 -9.27
C GLY A 40 -7.91 8.29 -9.28
N GLY A 41 -8.17 9.60 -9.28
CA GLY A 41 -7.13 10.62 -9.18
C GLY A 41 -6.15 10.17 -8.10
N ARG A 42 -4.85 10.27 -8.38
CA ARG A 42 -3.77 10.04 -7.41
C ARG A 42 -4.26 10.58 -6.08
N GLY A 43 -4.71 9.69 -5.20
CA GLY A 43 -5.38 10.11 -3.99
C GLY A 43 -4.39 11.02 -3.30
N VAL A 44 -4.71 12.30 -3.24
CA VAL A 44 -3.96 13.18 -2.37
C VAL A 44 -4.37 12.64 -1.01
N PHE A 45 -3.57 11.72 -0.47
CA PHE A 45 -3.55 11.43 0.95
C PHE A 45 -3.19 12.78 1.56
N THR A 46 -4.22 13.58 1.83
CA THR A 46 -4.05 14.85 2.50
C THR A 46 -3.32 14.47 3.78
N THR A 47 -2.09 14.97 3.91
CA THR A 47 -1.14 14.66 4.98
C THR A 47 -1.73 14.83 6.40
N THR A 48 -2.96 15.33 6.51
CA THR A 48 -3.64 15.78 7.72
C THR A 48 -4.31 14.67 8.51
N ASP A 49 -4.55 13.48 7.97
CA ASP A 49 -5.33 12.49 8.73
C ASP A 49 -4.51 11.90 9.89
N SER A 50 -3.25 11.56 9.65
CA SER A 50 -2.40 10.87 10.63
C SER A 50 -1.16 11.70 10.98
N PRO A 51 -0.88 12.00 12.27
CA PRO A 51 0.30 12.78 12.69
C PRO A 51 1.62 11.98 12.60
N CYS A 52 1.68 10.97 11.75
CA CYS A 52 2.81 10.04 11.65
C CYS A 52 4.00 10.67 10.91
N VAL A 53 5.19 10.61 11.51
CA VAL A 53 6.45 11.08 10.91
C VAL A 53 7.24 9.98 10.22
N ALA A 54 6.58 8.86 9.88
CA ALA A 54 7.16 7.66 9.26
C ALA A 54 8.31 6.98 10.03
N VAL A 55 8.58 7.38 11.28
CA VAL A 55 9.55 6.75 12.18
C VAL A 55 8.85 6.42 13.48
N CYS A 56 8.86 5.13 13.85
CA CYS A 56 8.22 4.63 15.06
C CYS A 56 9.26 4.17 16.08
N SER A 57 9.06 4.54 17.36
CA SER A 57 9.88 4.07 18.48
C SER A 57 9.16 3.08 19.38
N THR A 58 7.91 2.70 19.06
CA THR A 58 7.09 1.83 19.93
C THR A 58 7.55 0.39 20.00
N LEU A 59 8.62 0.04 19.27
CA LEU A 59 9.31 -1.23 19.46
C LEU A 59 10.06 -1.27 20.81
N TYR A 60 10.42 -0.10 21.35
CA TYR A 60 11.22 0.05 22.56
C TYR A 60 10.59 0.99 23.60
N ASP A 61 9.61 1.81 23.22
CA ASP A 61 8.87 2.72 24.10
C ASP A 61 7.37 2.38 24.10
N ASP A 62 6.64 2.69 25.17
CA ASP A 62 5.18 2.55 25.18
C ASP A 62 4.48 3.61 24.30
N ILE A 63 5.09 4.79 24.19
CA ILE A 63 4.60 5.94 23.43
C ILE A 63 5.62 6.32 22.35
N CYS A 64 5.16 6.45 21.10
CA CYS A 64 5.98 6.86 19.97
C CYS A 64 6.52 8.28 20.17
N ARG A 65 7.85 8.44 20.24
CA ARG A 65 8.50 9.75 20.39
C ARG A 65 8.28 10.70 19.21
N GLY A 66 7.90 10.17 18.05
CA GLY A 66 7.59 10.96 16.85
C GLY A 66 6.16 11.51 16.86
N CYS A 67 5.18 10.62 16.97
CA CYS A 67 3.76 10.95 16.81
C CYS A 67 2.90 10.92 18.08
N GLY A 68 3.44 10.51 19.23
CA GLY A 68 2.73 10.53 20.53
C GLY A 68 1.71 9.41 20.73
N ARG A 69 1.59 8.45 19.79
CA ARG A 69 0.66 7.32 19.88
C ARG A 69 1.27 6.08 20.52
N THR A 70 0.43 5.27 21.16
CA THR A 70 0.78 3.90 21.57
C THR A 70 0.90 2.98 20.36
N ALA A 71 1.54 1.83 20.51
CA ALA A 71 1.60 0.82 19.44
C ALA A 71 0.21 0.41 18.94
N MET A 72 -0.77 0.28 19.85
CA MET A 72 -2.13 -0.14 19.53
C MET A 72 -2.90 0.94 18.76
N GLU A 73 -2.80 2.21 19.17
CA GLU A 73 -3.39 3.33 18.44
C GLU A 73 -2.79 3.50 17.02
N VAL A 74 -1.51 3.13 16.83
CA VAL A 74 -0.87 3.15 15.51
C VAL A 74 -1.40 2.02 14.64
N ALA A 75 -1.51 0.80 15.17
CA ALA A 75 -1.99 -0.36 14.44
C ALA A 75 -3.48 -0.24 14.07
N GLU A 76 -4.30 0.25 15.00
CA GLU A 76 -5.74 0.35 14.83
C GLU A 76 -6.17 1.58 14.04
N TRP A 77 -5.25 2.52 13.76
CA TRP A 77 -5.55 3.83 13.18
C TRP A 77 -6.49 3.79 11.96
N VAL A 78 -6.34 2.77 11.10
CA VAL A 78 -7.15 2.62 9.88
C VAL A 78 -8.59 2.18 10.17
N PHE A 79 -8.83 1.51 11.29
CA PHE A 79 -10.11 0.96 11.71
C PHE A 79 -10.87 1.86 12.69
N LEU A 80 -10.16 2.76 13.38
CA LEU A 80 -10.78 3.70 14.32
C LEU A 80 -11.82 4.60 13.64
N SER A 81 -12.93 4.81 14.36
CA SER A 81 -13.96 5.77 14.02
C SER A 81 -13.43 7.21 14.06
N PRO A 82 -14.09 8.16 13.36
CA PRO A 82 -13.74 9.57 13.44
C PRO A 82 -13.69 10.10 14.88
N GLU A 83 -14.62 9.66 15.74
CA GLU A 83 -14.72 10.06 17.14
C GLU A 83 -13.50 9.59 17.94
N GLU A 84 -13.11 8.33 17.78
CA GLU A 84 -11.91 7.78 18.43
C GLU A 84 -10.63 8.48 17.96
N LYS A 85 -10.54 8.76 16.66
CA LYS A 85 -9.43 9.55 16.09
C LYS A 85 -9.36 10.94 16.71
N GLN A 86 -10.49 11.61 16.95
CA GLN A 86 -10.52 12.94 17.59
C GLN A 86 -10.06 12.89 19.05
N VAL A 87 -10.44 11.86 19.81
CA VAL A 87 -9.98 11.67 21.19
C VAL A 87 -8.46 11.55 21.23
N ILE A 88 -7.90 10.68 20.38
CA ILE A 88 -6.45 10.48 20.26
C ILE A 88 -5.76 11.79 19.83
N TRP A 89 -6.32 12.49 18.84
CA TRP A 89 -5.80 13.78 18.38
C TRP A 89 -5.76 14.84 19.48
N THR A 90 -6.80 14.91 20.30
CA THR A 90 -6.90 15.85 21.42
C THR A 90 -5.79 15.57 22.44
N ARG A 91 -5.58 14.30 22.79
CA ARG A 91 -4.51 13.86 23.70
C ARG A 91 -3.13 14.23 23.15
N ILE A 92 -2.82 13.83 21.91
CA ILE A 92 -1.51 14.05 21.26
C ILE A 92 -1.18 15.54 21.15
N ARG A 93 -2.17 16.38 20.78
CA ARG A 93 -1.98 17.83 20.71
C ARG A 93 -1.71 18.44 22.09
N ALA A 94 -2.43 17.98 23.13
CA ALA A 94 -2.19 18.44 24.50
C ALA A 94 -0.79 18.10 25.01
N GLU A 95 -0.22 16.97 24.58
CA GLU A 95 1.15 16.54 24.89
C GLU A 95 2.24 17.25 24.06
N GLY A 96 1.84 18.03 23.05
CA GLY A 96 2.75 18.79 22.18
C GLY A 96 3.43 17.96 21.09
N TYR A 97 2.75 16.94 20.58
CA TYR A 97 3.14 16.17 19.40
C TYR A 97 2.43 16.69 18.13
N PRO A 98 2.97 16.44 16.93
CA PRO A 98 4.25 15.77 16.63
C PRO A 98 5.46 16.69 16.88
N ARG A 99 6.49 16.15 17.54
CA ARG A 99 7.73 16.88 17.83
C ARG A 99 8.59 16.87 16.56
N ARG A 100 8.44 17.87 15.68
CA ARG A 100 9.38 18.02 14.55
C ARG A 100 10.77 18.27 15.12
N LYS A 101 11.68 17.32 14.92
CA LYS A 101 13.11 17.62 15.04
C LYS A 101 13.45 18.55 13.87
N GLY A 102 13.86 19.76 14.20
CA GLY A 102 14.50 20.68 13.25
C GLY A 102 15.81 20.10 12.74
#